data_AF-A0A9D8SB96-F1
#
_entry.id   AF-A0A9D8SB96-F1
#
_cell.length_a   1.000
_cell.length_b   1.000
_cell.length_c   1.000
_cell.angle_alpha   90.00
_cell.angle_beta   90.00
_cell.angle_gamma   90.00
#
_symmetry.space_group_name_H-M   'P 1'
#
loop_
_entity.id
_entity.type
_entity.pdbx_description
1 polymer ?
#
loop_
_entity_poly.entity_id
_entity_poly.type
_entity_poly.pdbx_seq_one_letter_code
_entity_poly.pdbx_strand_id
1 'polypeptide(L)'
;DSQFKITFENGKTVSQFSYYSTFGYPFSLGYSNREYCSVCRYSSPQRIADITLGDYSASDKNKYSKEKRKNGISIILASTEKGKQLLESVKGLSLEEKDASLVGESNPALRKRQNDTAKRNHFFEIYKNKGYEAVKNAYATPPKQTVTRFKYRRQINFIYNLLKKLRLK
;
A
#
# COMPACT_ATOMS: atom_id res chain seq x y z
N ASP A 1 3.53 -9.28 -3.62
CA ASP A 1 3.59 -8.00 -4.35
C ASP A 1 2.19 -7.67 -4.83
N SER A 2 1.79 -6.40 -4.90
CA SER A 2 0.42 -6.01 -5.26
C SER A 2 0.10 -6.37 -6.71
N GLN A 3 -1.13 -6.83 -6.94
CA GLN A 3 -1.67 -7.09 -8.27
C GLN A 3 -2.66 -6.00 -8.66
N PHE A 4 -2.67 -5.66 -9.94
CA PHE A 4 -3.71 -4.87 -10.58
C PHE A 4 -4.56 -5.81 -11.41
N LYS A 5 -5.85 -5.90 -11.06
CA LYS A 5 -6.83 -6.79 -11.67
C LYS A 5 -7.98 -5.96 -12.21
N ILE A 6 -8.34 -6.18 -13.46
CA ILE A 6 -9.56 -5.63 -14.09
C ILE A 6 -10.48 -6.81 -14.37
N THR A 7 -11.74 -6.69 -13.98
CA THR A 7 -12.82 -7.58 -14.39
C THR A 7 -13.80 -6.78 -15.23
N PHE A 8 -13.98 -7.20 -16.48
CA PHE A 8 -14.89 -6.56 -17.43
C PHE A 8 -16.32 -7.05 -17.21
N GLU A 9 -17.31 -6.31 -17.70
CA GLU A 9 -18.74 -6.65 -17.59
C GLU A 9 -19.06 -8.05 -18.14
N ASN A 10 -18.33 -8.49 -19.17
CA ASN A 10 -18.45 -9.84 -19.74
C ASN A 10 -17.78 -10.94 -18.90
N GLY A 11 -17.34 -10.65 -17.67
CA GLY A 11 -16.69 -11.58 -16.75
C GLY A 11 -15.21 -11.85 -17.07
N LYS A 12 -14.68 -11.40 -18.21
CA LYS A 12 -13.26 -11.56 -18.53
C LYS A 12 -12.42 -10.81 -17.49
N THR A 13 -11.31 -11.42 -17.09
CA THR A 13 -10.40 -10.84 -16.12
C THR A 13 -9.00 -10.73 -16.70
N VAL A 14 -8.36 -9.59 -16.49
CA VAL A 14 -6.93 -9.38 -16.74
C VAL A 14 -6.25 -9.05 -15.42
N SER A 15 -5.16 -9.75 -15.11
CA SER A 15 -4.34 -9.47 -13.92
C SER A 15 -2.88 -9.36 -14.29
N GLN A 16 -2.20 -8.40 -13.69
CA GLN A 16 -0.75 -8.25 -13.75
C GLN A 16 -0.24 -7.62 -12.46
N PHE A 17 1.06 -7.68 -12.20
CA PHE A 17 1.63 -6.93 -11.07
C PHE A 17 1.37 -5.44 -11.27
N SER A 18 0.93 -4.74 -10.21
CA SER A 18 0.61 -3.30 -10.27
C SER A 18 1.77 -2.49 -10.85
N TYR A 19 2.99 -2.91 -10.52
CA TYR A 19 4.22 -2.30 -11.00
C TYR A 19 4.40 -2.33 -12.54
N TYR A 20 3.86 -3.35 -13.23
CA TYR A 20 3.89 -3.43 -14.69
C TYR A 20 2.64 -2.81 -15.34
N SER A 21 1.62 -2.47 -14.54
CA SER A 21 0.38 -1.89 -15.04
C SER A 21 0.54 -0.41 -15.30
N THR A 22 0.05 0.02 -16.46
CA THR A 22 0.04 1.43 -16.85
C THR A 22 -0.86 2.27 -15.93
N PHE A 23 -1.77 1.64 -15.21
CA PHE A 23 -2.56 2.28 -14.16
C PHE A 23 -1.95 2.04 -12.78
N GLY A 24 -1.60 0.80 -12.46
CA GLY A 24 -1.15 0.40 -11.14
C GLY A 24 0.15 1.07 -10.71
N TYR A 25 1.08 1.31 -11.64
CA TYR A 25 2.35 1.94 -11.36
C TYR A 25 2.19 3.41 -10.93
N PRO A 26 1.61 4.31 -11.74
CA PRO A 26 1.41 5.71 -11.34
C PRO A 26 0.49 5.86 -10.13
N PHE A 27 -0.50 4.96 -9.95
CA PHE A 27 -1.34 4.94 -8.75
C PHE A 27 -0.53 4.63 -7.49
N SER A 28 0.35 3.63 -7.55
CA SER A 28 1.19 3.25 -6.40
C SER A 28 2.15 4.37 -5.97
N LEU A 29 2.59 5.19 -6.92
CA LEU A 29 3.46 6.36 -6.69
C LEU A 29 2.67 7.63 -6.33
N GLY A 30 1.35 7.59 -6.42
CA GLY A 30 0.46 8.71 -6.11
C GLY A 30 0.35 9.78 -7.20
N TYR A 31 0.89 9.55 -8.39
CA TYR A 31 0.84 10.50 -9.50
C TYR A 31 -0.56 10.65 -10.09
N SER A 32 -1.31 9.55 -10.17
CA SER A 32 -2.70 9.54 -10.65
C SER A 32 -3.75 9.70 -9.55
N ASN A 33 -3.32 9.97 -8.31
CA ASN A 33 -4.26 10.16 -7.20
C ASN A 33 -4.96 11.51 -7.27
N ARG A 34 -6.17 11.59 -6.68
CA ARG A 34 -6.84 12.88 -6.46
C ARG A 34 -5.98 13.76 -5.58
N GLU A 35 -6.03 15.07 -5.82
CA GLU A 35 -5.26 16.06 -5.07
C GLU A 35 -5.50 15.94 -3.56
N TYR A 36 -6.77 15.85 -3.16
CA TYR A 36 -7.14 15.71 -1.75
C TYR A 36 -6.61 14.43 -1.08
N CYS A 37 -6.15 13.43 -1.82
CA CYS A 37 -5.53 12.24 -1.23
C CYS A 37 -4.16 12.52 -0.61
N SER A 38 -3.45 13.60 -0.99
CA SER A 38 -2.18 13.99 -0.36
C SER A 38 -2.39 14.79 0.93
N VAL A 39 -3.51 15.50 1.05
CA VAL A 39 -3.85 16.36 2.19
C VAL A 39 -5.01 15.83 3.02
N CYS A 40 -5.37 14.55 2.85
CA CYS A 40 -6.50 13.95 3.55
C CYS A 40 -6.30 14.01 5.07
N ARG A 41 -7.14 14.80 5.76
CA ARG A 41 -7.13 14.95 7.22
C ARG A 41 -7.40 13.64 7.97
N TYR A 42 -7.99 12.67 7.29
CA TYR A 42 -8.28 11.36 7.85
C TYR A 42 -7.14 10.37 7.65
N SER A 43 -6.03 10.70 6.97
CA SER A 43 -4.87 9.79 6.86
C SER A 43 -4.07 9.74 8.17
N SER A 44 -4.73 9.38 9.27
CA SER A 44 -4.23 9.36 10.65
C SER A 44 -4.89 8.22 11.44
N PRO A 45 -4.42 7.92 12.66
CA PRO A 45 -5.12 7.01 13.57
C PRO A 45 -6.40 7.63 14.14
N GLN A 46 -6.49 8.96 14.20
CA GLN A 46 -7.69 9.67 14.67
C GLN A 46 -8.77 9.66 13.58
N ARG A 47 -9.74 8.76 13.74
CA ARG A 47 -10.87 8.58 12.82
C ARG A 47 -12.17 9.05 13.48
N ILE A 48 -13.12 9.49 12.65
CA ILE A 48 -14.44 9.92 13.09
C ILE A 48 -15.44 8.78 13.22
N ALA A 49 -15.11 7.60 12.67
CA ALA A 49 -15.95 6.42 12.73
C ALA A 49 -15.78 5.72 14.07
N ASP A 50 -16.87 5.15 14.61
CA ASP A 50 -16.82 4.33 15.83
C ASP A 50 -15.81 3.17 15.68
N ILE A 51 -15.86 2.47 14.53
CA ILE A 51 -14.93 1.41 14.13
C ILE A 51 -14.32 1.73 12.77
N THR A 52 -13.00 1.58 12.66
CA THR A 52 -12.27 1.58 11.38
C THR A 52 -11.56 0.24 11.19
N LEU A 53 -11.72 -0.37 10.03
CA LEU A 53 -11.03 -1.59 9.62
C LEU A 53 -9.96 -1.28 8.58
N GLY A 54 -8.86 -2.03 8.58
CA GLY A 54 -7.85 -1.94 7.54
C GLY A 54 -6.92 -3.14 7.51
N ASP A 55 -6.11 -3.26 6.47
CA ASP A 55 -5.14 -4.35 6.37
C ASP A 55 -3.93 -4.09 7.27
N TYR A 56 -3.54 -5.08 8.08
CA TYR A 56 -2.28 -5.07 8.81
C TYR A 56 -1.15 -5.61 7.93
N SER A 57 -0.37 -4.70 7.35
CA SER A 57 0.85 -5.07 6.63
C SER A 57 2.05 -5.03 7.56
N ALA A 58 2.27 -6.10 8.34
CA ALA A 58 3.46 -6.24 9.17
C ALA A 58 4.73 -6.14 8.31
N SER A 59 5.64 -5.22 8.63
CA SER A 59 6.99 -5.20 8.06
C SER A 59 7.80 -6.42 8.51
N ASP A 60 7.55 -6.89 9.74
CA ASP A 60 8.12 -8.11 10.29
C ASP A 60 7.27 -9.35 9.92
N LYS A 61 7.74 -10.07 8.90
CA LYS A 61 7.09 -11.28 8.39
C LYS A 61 7.23 -12.49 9.31
N ASN A 62 8.03 -12.43 10.38
CA ASN A 62 8.28 -13.56 11.26
C ASN A 62 7.52 -13.49 12.58
N LYS A 63 6.94 -12.32 12.91
CA LYS A 63 6.15 -12.14 14.12
C LYS A 63 4.91 -13.03 14.20
N TYR A 64 4.28 -13.33 13.07
CA TYR A 64 3.04 -14.11 13.00
C TYR A 64 3.25 -15.45 12.29
N SER A 65 2.50 -16.47 12.72
CA SER A 65 2.53 -17.81 12.11
C SER A 65 2.25 -17.74 10.60
N LYS A 66 2.76 -18.70 9.84
CA LYS A 66 2.57 -18.76 8.39
C LYS A 66 1.08 -18.80 8.02
N GLU A 67 0.27 -19.47 8.82
CA GLU A 67 -1.17 -19.56 8.65
C GLU A 67 -1.87 -18.22 8.87
N LYS A 68 -1.60 -17.53 9.98
CA LYS A 68 -2.15 -16.18 10.25
C LYS A 68 -1.78 -15.20 9.13
N ARG A 69 -0.53 -15.27 8.63
CA ARG A 69 -0.08 -14.44 7.50
C ARG A 69 -0.76 -14.80 6.18
N LYS A 70 -1.14 -16.06 5.97
CA LYS A 70 -1.86 -16.51 4.77
C LYS A 70 -3.29 -16.00 4.76
N ASN A 71 -3.96 -16.04 5.91
CA ASN A 71 -5.35 -15.59 6.05
C ASN A 71 -5.46 -14.05 6.09
N GLY A 72 -4.35 -13.37 6.40
CA GLY A 72 -4.32 -11.93 6.57
C GLY A 72 -4.62 -11.55 8.03
N ILE A 73 -4.16 -10.36 8.40
CA ILE A 73 -4.41 -9.77 9.71
C ILE A 73 -5.03 -8.42 9.45
N SER A 74 -6.11 -8.10 10.15
CA SER A 74 -6.76 -6.79 10.07
C SER A 74 -6.34 -5.92 11.25
N ILE A 75 -6.27 -4.61 11.01
CA ILE A 75 -6.28 -3.57 12.04
C ILE A 75 -7.73 -3.23 12.31
N ILE A 76 -8.07 -3.10 13.58
CA ILE A 76 -9.32 -2.53 14.04
C ILE A 76 -8.96 -1.33 14.92
N LEU A 77 -9.49 -0.16 14.59
CA LEU A 77 -9.43 1.03 15.45
C LEU A 77 -10.83 1.28 16.01
N ALA A 78 -10.99 1.18 17.32
CA ALA A 78 -12.18 1.64 18.02
C ALA A 78 -11.93 3.07 18.51
N SER A 79 -12.49 4.06 17.81
CA SER A 79 -12.19 5.49 18.07
C SER A 79 -13.16 6.15 19.06
N THR A 80 -14.25 5.47 19.42
CA THR A 80 -15.24 5.94 20.39
C THR A 80 -15.56 4.85 21.41
N GLU A 81 -16.13 5.23 22.55
CA GLU A 81 -16.60 4.27 23.56
C GLU A 81 -17.65 3.32 23.00
N LYS A 82 -18.55 3.82 22.15
CA LYS A 82 -19.52 3.01 21.41
C LYS A 82 -18.83 2.00 20.49
N GLY A 83 -17.77 2.40 19.79
CA GLY A 83 -16.97 1.49 18.97
C GLY A 83 -16.31 0.40 19.80
N LYS A 84 -15.78 0.75 20.98
CA LYS A 84 -15.18 -0.21 21.90
C LYS A 84 -16.19 -1.24 22.39
N GLN A 85 -17.35 -0.78 22.87
CA GLN A 85 -18.45 -1.66 23.31
C GLN A 85 -18.94 -2.56 22.17
N LEU A 86 -19.04 -2.02 20.95
CA LEU A 86 -19.40 -2.82 19.78
C LEU A 86 -18.37 -3.91 19.53
N LEU A 87 -17.07 -3.60 19.55
CA LEU A 87 -16.00 -4.57 19.34
C LEU A 87 -16.01 -5.68 20.41
N GLU A 88 -16.21 -5.31 21.67
CA GLU A 88 -16.29 -6.26 22.80
C GLU A 88 -17.51 -7.19 22.71
N SER A 89 -18.60 -6.73 22.08
CA SER A 89 -19.80 -7.55 21.88
C SER A 89 -19.62 -8.65 20.81
N VAL A 90 -18.63 -8.53 19.92
CA VAL A 90 -18.39 -9.49 18.84
C VAL A 90 -17.63 -10.71 19.35
N LYS A 91 -18.25 -11.88 19.26
CA LYS A 91 -17.64 -13.16 19.63
C LYS A 91 -16.86 -13.78 18.47
N GLY A 92 -15.85 -14.59 18.80
CA GLY A 92 -15.07 -15.34 17.81
C GLY A 92 -13.92 -14.57 17.15
N LEU A 93 -13.62 -13.36 17.61
CA LEU A 93 -12.44 -12.61 17.17
C LEU A 93 -11.21 -13.01 17.99
N SER A 94 -10.06 -13.19 17.32
CA SER A 94 -8.75 -13.26 17.97
C SER A 94 -8.12 -11.87 17.91
N LEU A 95 -8.21 -11.13 19.00
CA LEU A 95 -7.72 -9.75 19.11
C LEU A 95 -6.35 -9.72 19.81
N GLU A 96 -5.45 -8.87 19.32
CA GLU A 96 -4.18 -8.54 19.96
C GLU A 96 -4.12 -7.02 20.08
N GLU A 97 -4.13 -6.50 21.30
CA GLU A 97 -4.06 -5.06 21.53
C GLU A 97 -2.68 -4.51 21.16
N LYS A 98 -2.68 -3.31 20.54
CA LYS A 98 -1.48 -2.62 20.10
C LYS A 98 -1.62 -1.13 20.32
N ASP A 99 -0.49 -0.51 20.64
CA ASP A 99 -0.37 0.94 20.63
C ASP A 99 -0.65 1.48 19.22
N ALA A 100 -1.62 2.41 19.13
CA ALA A 100 -2.06 2.99 17.88
C ALA A 100 -0.95 3.75 17.12
N SER A 101 0.04 4.31 17.84
CA SER A 101 1.19 5.00 17.22
C SER A 101 2.07 4.02 16.44
N LEU A 102 2.37 2.86 17.01
CA LEU A 102 3.17 1.80 16.37
C LEU A 102 2.46 1.21 15.15
N VAL A 103 1.12 1.08 15.21
CA VAL A 103 0.32 0.65 14.06
C VAL A 103 0.32 1.72 12.97
N GLY A 104 0.27 3.01 13.36
CA GLY A 104 0.35 4.16 12.45
C GLY A 104 1.66 4.22 11.64
N GLU A 105 2.80 3.91 12.26
CA GLU A 105 4.10 3.87 11.58
C GLU A 105 4.17 2.78 10.51
N SER A 106 3.56 1.63 10.78
CA SER A 106 3.58 0.47 9.89
C SER A 106 2.54 0.52 8.77
N ASN A 107 1.47 1.32 8.90
CA ASN A 107 0.42 1.45 7.89
C ASN A 107 0.41 2.84 7.22
N PRO A 108 0.80 2.94 5.93
CA PRO A 108 0.76 4.19 5.17
C PRO A 108 -0.61 4.90 5.12
N ALA A 109 -1.73 4.19 5.33
CA ALA A 109 -3.07 4.77 5.38
C ALA A 109 -3.37 5.49 6.70
N LEU A 110 -2.62 5.20 7.75
CA LEU A 110 -2.74 5.80 9.08
C LEU A 110 -1.69 6.88 9.35
N ARG A 111 -0.90 7.26 8.34
CA ARG A 111 0.03 8.39 8.41
C ARG A 111 -0.21 9.33 7.25
N LYS A 112 0.14 10.60 7.43
CA LYS A 112 0.04 11.60 6.36
C LYS A 112 0.93 11.15 5.19
N ARG A 113 0.33 10.97 4.01
CA ARG A 113 1.10 10.64 2.80
C ARG A 113 1.90 11.86 2.37
N GLN A 114 3.22 11.70 2.24
CA GLN A 114 4.05 12.65 1.52
C GLN A 114 4.03 12.25 0.04
N ASN A 115 3.09 12.81 -0.73
CA ASN A 115 3.05 12.60 -2.17
C ASN A 115 3.82 13.73 -2.88
N ASP A 116 4.44 13.41 -4.00
CA ASP A 116 5.11 14.38 -4.88
C ASP A 116 4.06 15.17 -5.67
N THR A 117 3.60 16.29 -5.08
CA THR A 117 2.57 17.16 -5.69
C THR A 117 3.00 17.70 -7.05
N ALA A 118 4.28 17.99 -7.25
CA ALA A 118 4.80 18.49 -8.52
C ALA A 118 4.64 17.44 -9.63
N LYS A 119 5.06 16.20 -9.39
CA LYS A 119 4.88 15.11 -10.36
C LYS A 119 3.42 14.79 -10.61
N ARG A 120 2.57 14.83 -9.59
CA ARG A 120 1.13 14.65 -9.74
C ARG A 120 0.52 15.73 -10.63
N ASN A 121 0.86 17.00 -10.39
CA ASN A 121 0.33 18.10 -11.19
C ASN A 121 0.78 18.01 -12.65
N HIS A 122 2.06 17.71 -12.89
CA HIS A 122 2.57 17.49 -14.24
C HIS A 122 1.94 16.25 -14.92
N PHE A 123 1.68 15.16 -14.17
CA PHE A 123 0.92 14.02 -14.68
C PHE A 123 -0.45 14.44 -15.24
N PHE A 124 -1.23 15.20 -14.47
CA PHE A 124 -2.56 15.66 -14.88
C PHE A 124 -2.51 16.75 -15.96
N GLU A 125 -1.47 17.57 -15.99
CA GLU A 125 -1.23 18.55 -17.06
C GLU A 125 -1.02 17.86 -18.41
N ILE A 126 -0.11 16.88 -18.47
CA ILE A 126 0.09 16.07 -19.69
C ILE A 126 -1.20 15.36 -20.06
N TYR A 127 -1.91 14.79 -19.08
CA TYR A 127 -3.17 14.08 -19.35
C TYR A 127 -4.19 15.01 -20.02
N LYS A 128 -4.39 16.20 -19.45
CA LYS A 128 -5.36 17.17 -19.94
C LYS A 128 -5.01 17.71 -21.32
N ASN A 129 -3.71 17.95 -21.59
CA ASN A 129 -3.27 18.62 -22.81
C ASN A 129 -2.92 17.65 -23.95
N LYS A 130 -2.51 16.42 -23.64
CA LYS A 130 -1.96 15.46 -24.62
C LYS A 130 -2.60 14.06 -24.54
N GLY A 131 -3.51 13.83 -23.60
CA GLY A 131 -4.25 12.58 -23.46
C GLY A 131 -3.46 11.43 -22.81
N TYR A 132 -4.09 10.26 -22.79
CA TYR A 132 -3.59 9.08 -22.08
C TYR A 132 -2.25 8.56 -22.61
N GLU A 133 -2.07 8.50 -23.93
CA GLU A 133 -0.86 7.92 -24.53
C GLU A 133 0.41 8.70 -24.13
N ALA A 134 0.33 10.04 -24.09
CA ALA A 134 1.42 10.88 -23.65
C ALA A 134 1.80 10.62 -22.18
N VAL A 135 0.79 10.52 -21.31
CA VAL A 135 1.00 10.22 -19.88
C VAL A 135 1.55 8.82 -19.67
N LYS A 136 1.05 7.84 -20.43
CA LYS A 136 1.51 6.45 -20.35
C LYS A 136 3.02 6.38 -20.60
N ASN A 137 3.48 7.06 -21.64
CA ASN A 137 4.90 7.09 -21.99
C ASN A 137 5.75 7.84 -20.95
N ALA A 138 5.24 8.93 -20.37
CA ALA A 138 5.96 9.75 -19.40
C ALA A 138 5.98 9.17 -17.97
N TYR A 139 4.90 8.52 -17.53
CA TYR A 139 4.66 8.21 -16.11
C TYR A 139 4.25 6.77 -15.82
N ALA A 140 3.82 6.02 -16.83
CA ALA A 140 3.30 4.67 -16.63
C ALA A 140 4.32 3.57 -16.99
N THR A 141 5.52 3.97 -17.45
CA THR A 141 6.61 3.05 -17.77
C THR A 141 7.67 3.10 -16.66
N PRO A 142 7.81 2.05 -15.84
CA PRO A 142 8.87 2.03 -14.84
C PRO A 142 10.26 2.06 -15.48
N PRO A 143 11.26 2.74 -14.86
CA PRO A 143 12.63 2.72 -15.35
C PRO A 143 13.19 1.30 -15.46
N LYS A 144 13.98 1.03 -16.51
CA LYS A 144 14.61 -0.29 -16.74
C LYS A 144 15.35 -0.81 -15.50
N GLN A 145 16.07 0.07 -14.81
CA GLN A 145 16.81 -0.27 -13.58
C GLN A 145 15.88 -0.78 -12.47
N THR A 146 14.75 -0.11 -12.26
CA THR A 146 13.75 -0.49 -11.27
C THR A 146 13.09 -1.82 -11.66
N VAL A 147 12.84 -2.05 -12.95
CA VAL A 147 12.33 -3.33 -13.49
C VAL A 147 13.31 -4.47 -13.21
N THR A 148 14.60 -4.27 -13.52
CA THR A 148 15.66 -5.25 -13.26
C THR A 148 15.79 -5.57 -11.78
N ARG A 149 15.82 -4.54 -10.92
CA ARG A 149 15.90 -4.73 -9.46
C ARG A 149 14.72 -5.51 -8.91
N PHE A 150 13.52 -5.28 -9.43
CA PHE A 150 12.33 -6.03 -9.02
C PHE A 150 12.40 -7.50 -9.49
N LYS A 151 12.74 -7.72 -10.76
CA LYS A 151 12.87 -9.06 -11.36
C LYS A 151 13.88 -9.93 -10.61
N TYR A 152 15.01 -9.36 -10.21
CA TYR A 152 16.07 -10.07 -9.50
C TYR A 152 16.12 -9.77 -8.00
N ARG A 153 15.01 -9.27 -7.40
CA ARG A 153 14.96 -8.83 -6.01
C ARG A 153 15.43 -9.90 -5.04
N ARG A 154 15.08 -11.17 -5.29
CA ARG A 154 15.47 -12.30 -4.44
C ARG A 154 16.99 -12.51 -4.46
N GLN A 155 17.59 -12.55 -5.63
CA GLN A 155 19.03 -12.71 -5.81
C GLN A 155 19.80 -11.52 -5.24
N ILE A 156 19.35 -10.30 -5.53
CA ILE A 156 19.96 -9.07 -5.00
C ILE A 156 19.91 -9.05 -3.47
N ASN A 157 18.76 -9.39 -2.86
CA ASN A 157 18.63 -9.44 -1.41
C ASN A 157 19.48 -10.57 -0.79
N PHE A 158 19.60 -11.71 -1.47
CA PHE A 158 20.46 -12.80 -1.03
C PHE A 158 21.93 -12.36 -1.01
N ILE A 159 22.43 -11.77 -2.11
CA ILE A 159 23.79 -11.26 -2.22
C ILE A 159 24.03 -10.17 -1.17
N TYR A 160 23.11 -9.21 -1.02
CA TYR A 160 23.23 -8.15 -0.02
C TYR A 160 23.34 -8.72 1.40
N ASN A 161 22.49 -9.68 1.77
CA ASN A 161 22.53 -10.30 3.09
C ASN A 161 23.82 -11.12 3.31
N LEU A 162 24.32 -11.78 2.27
CA LEU A 162 25.59 -12.50 2.32
C LEU A 162 26.76 -11.53 2.55
N LEU A 163 26.85 -10.46 1.75
CA LEU A 163 27.88 -9.41 1.89
C LEU A 163 27.82 -8.74 3.27
N LYS A 164 26.62 -8.47 3.80
CA LYS A 164 26.44 -7.91 5.15
C LYS A 164 26.98 -8.85 6.24
N LYS A 165 26.76 -10.16 6.12
CA LYS A 165 27.32 -11.16 7.04
C LYS A 165 28.85 -11.27 6.94
N LEU A 166 29.41 -11.07 5.75
CA LEU A 166 30.86 -11.10 5.52
C LEU A 166 31.56 -9.82 6.00
N ARG A 167 30.89 -8.66 5.97
CA ARG A 167 31.40 -7.36 6.49
C ARG A 167 31.26 -7.18 8.00
N LEU A 168 30.44 -8.00 8.66
CA LEU A 168 30.28 -8.02 10.12
C LEU A 168 31.15 -9.10 10.77
N LYS A 169 32.17 -9.59 10.05
CA LYS A 169 33.24 -10.46 10.54
C LYS A 169 34.57 -9.74 10.42
#